data_AF-A0A7V4XC27-F1
#
_entry.id   AF-A0A7V4XC27-F1
#
_cell.length_a   1.000
_cell.length_b   1.000
_cell.length_c   1.000
_cell.angle_alpha   90.00
_cell.angle_beta   90.00
_cell.angle_gamma   90.00
#
_symmetry.space_group_name_H-M   'P 1'
#
loop_
_entity.id
_entity.type
_entity.pdbx_description
1 polymer ?
#
loop_
_entity_poly.entity_id
_entity_poly.type
_entity_poly.pdbx_seq_one_letter_code
_entity_poly.pdbx_strand_id
1 'polypeptide(L)'
;MLTRFLLSILTAIFVASATFGASDPLCHLTPGQTKQINAMWGENPPAMRLGDGRKKVVIADIKGPAIITMIHFALPAKMSITRDVVLRIWWDGEKTPSVEVPLCDFFCDPNGALERVDSALVNKKRGWNCYFPMPFRKSAKIEVSMDSRRYPNGDWASAPCYSYVHYRTLKSVPADSGYFHATWRQQTLLLGKEDYKVFEAKGRGQFVGWNMTIHAPGSRGGYPVDENEKFYIDGEREPSIEWQGLEDSFGFSWGFPHEANSFPYTGYQPYYNGAAAYRFNDADRISFSKSLKMTVGFGKNESPSFRRDFSKPENPLELSSVAYWYQVEPHAAFSPLLSASDRAPDIAPVSAKQYADTGEMLVLNCGSARNEIEYLGKGWDFELLKGYAFAGWSTEVNHCWADSNTLQLSLICPRGVSGTLKLYIIDGDNFNGGRYESISVAGKTVGEFKDFQSGRWIEVPISAADTASGKITVAAKNLKPTSNAVISLIRFVKIAL
;
A
#
# COMPACT_ATOMS: atom_id res chain seq x y z
N MET A 1 0.89 54.96 -63.46
CA MET A 1 -0.07 54.28 -62.56
C MET A 1 0.20 52.79 -62.68
N LEU A 2 1.09 52.20 -61.88
CA LEU A 2 0.84 51.73 -60.50
C LEU A 2 -0.55 51.07 -60.37
N THR A 3 -0.80 49.87 -59.85
CA THR A 3 -0.02 48.72 -59.33
C THR A 3 -1.10 47.68 -58.98
N ARG A 4 -0.77 46.37 -59.01
CA ARG A 4 -1.05 45.37 -57.95
C ARG A 4 -1.31 43.99 -58.52
N PHE A 5 -0.22 43.24 -58.66
CA PHE A 5 -0.18 41.80 -58.43
C PHE A 5 -0.63 41.51 -56.99
N LEU A 6 -1.64 40.65 -56.83
CA LEU A 6 -1.95 40.00 -55.56
C LEU A 6 -1.23 38.65 -55.56
N LEU A 7 -0.13 38.59 -54.81
CA LEU A 7 0.61 37.38 -54.50
C LEU A 7 -0.05 36.72 -53.30
N SER A 8 -0.79 35.64 -53.51
CA SER A 8 -1.34 34.81 -52.44
C SER A 8 -0.21 33.98 -51.82
N ILE A 9 0.34 34.45 -50.70
CA ILE A 9 1.28 33.67 -49.89
C ILE A 9 0.47 32.60 -49.14
N LEU A 10 0.47 31.37 -49.65
CA LEU A 10 0.07 30.19 -48.88
C LEU A 10 1.14 29.95 -47.82
N THR A 11 0.89 30.39 -46.59
CA THR A 11 1.69 29.97 -45.44
C THR A 11 1.30 28.54 -45.11
N ALA A 12 2.08 27.57 -45.57
CA ALA A 12 1.98 26.18 -45.12
C ALA A 12 2.38 26.13 -43.64
N ILE A 13 1.39 26.22 -42.76
CA ILE A 13 1.57 25.88 -41.35
C ILE A 13 1.73 24.36 -41.32
N PHE A 14 2.96 23.88 -41.29
CA PHE A 14 3.26 22.52 -40.84
C PHE A 14 2.87 22.44 -39.37
N VAL A 15 1.64 22.02 -39.10
CA VAL A 15 1.31 21.44 -37.80
C VAL A 15 2.04 20.10 -37.79
N ALA A 16 3.25 20.08 -37.23
CA ALA A 16 3.86 18.85 -36.80
C ALA A 16 2.95 18.29 -35.69
N SER A 17 1.96 17.50 -36.08
CA SER A 17 1.22 16.65 -35.17
C SER A 17 2.23 15.67 -34.60
N ALA A 18 2.74 15.98 -33.40
CA ALA A 18 3.47 15.02 -32.59
C ALA A 18 2.45 13.94 -32.21
N THR A 19 2.39 12.89 -33.02
CA THR A 19 1.61 11.70 -32.73
C THR A 19 2.26 11.01 -31.53
N PHE A 20 1.75 11.28 -30.34
CA PHE A 20 1.90 10.39 -29.19
C PHE A 20 1.10 9.12 -29.49
N GLY A 21 1.75 8.18 -30.18
CA GLY A 21 1.12 6.93 -30.63
C GLY A 21 2.06 5.98 -31.37
N ALA A 22 3.25 6.42 -31.76
CA ALA A 22 4.34 5.53 -32.16
C ALA A 22 5.50 5.74 -31.19
N SER A 23 6.08 4.67 -30.65
CA SER A 23 7.40 4.76 -30.01
C SER A 23 8.35 5.39 -31.01
N ASP A 24 8.87 6.58 -30.72
CA ASP A 24 9.94 7.18 -31.53
C ASP A 24 11.05 6.12 -31.65
N PRO A 25 11.42 5.69 -32.88
CA PRO A 25 12.42 4.65 -33.06
C PRO A 25 13.66 4.92 -32.20
N LEU A 26 14.18 3.90 -31.53
CA LEU A 26 15.36 4.06 -30.64
C LEU A 26 16.59 4.63 -31.36
N CYS A 27 16.64 4.55 -32.69
CA CYS A 27 17.68 5.11 -33.54
C CYS A 27 17.55 6.61 -33.82
N HIS A 28 16.43 7.25 -33.46
CA HIS A 28 16.25 8.69 -33.62
C HIS A 28 16.91 9.47 -32.47
N LEU A 29 17.82 10.37 -32.84
CA LEU A 29 18.52 11.21 -31.88
C LEU A 29 17.63 12.40 -31.49
N THR A 30 17.12 12.39 -30.26
CA THR A 30 16.31 13.49 -29.73
C THR A 30 17.15 14.44 -28.86
N PRO A 31 16.99 15.77 -29.00
CA PRO A 31 17.68 16.75 -28.15
C PRO A 31 17.19 16.68 -26.70
N GLY A 32 18.01 17.18 -25.77
CA GLY A 32 17.72 17.18 -24.33
C GLY A 32 18.81 16.48 -23.52
N GLN A 33 18.66 16.48 -22.20
CA GLN A 33 19.57 15.81 -21.29
C GLN A 33 18.79 14.84 -20.41
N THR A 34 19.30 13.61 -20.28
CA THR A 34 18.84 12.69 -19.24
C THR A 34 19.48 13.08 -17.92
N LYS A 35 18.67 13.18 -16.88
CA LYS A 35 19.08 13.50 -15.52
C LYS A 35 18.42 12.52 -14.56
N GLN A 36 19.01 12.38 -13.38
CA GLN A 36 18.57 11.47 -12.34
C GLN A 36 18.68 12.16 -10.97
N ILE A 37 17.66 11.97 -10.13
CA ILE A 37 17.74 12.29 -8.70
C ILE A 37 17.76 10.96 -7.94
N ASN A 38 18.74 10.83 -7.04
CA ASN A 38 18.85 9.73 -6.10
C ASN A 38 18.33 10.22 -4.75
N ALA A 39 17.54 9.40 -4.06
CA ALA A 39 17.13 9.68 -2.69
C ALA A 39 17.17 8.43 -1.82
N MET A 40 17.07 8.63 -0.51
CA MET A 40 17.02 7.60 0.53
C MET A 40 18.31 6.79 0.79
N TRP A 41 19.37 6.96 -0.01
CA TRP A 41 20.70 6.38 0.26
C TRP A 41 21.45 7.08 1.39
N GLY A 42 22.37 6.35 2.02
CA GLY A 42 23.38 6.87 2.96
C GLY A 42 24.31 7.93 2.36
N GLU A 43 24.22 8.20 1.06
CA GLU A 43 24.96 9.24 0.34
C GLU A 43 24.24 10.60 0.31
N ASN A 44 22.92 10.63 0.55
CA ASN A 44 22.14 11.88 0.52
C ASN A 44 22.20 12.62 1.85
N PRO A 45 22.09 13.95 1.93
CA PRO A 45 21.95 14.66 3.20
C PRO A 45 20.88 14.06 4.14
N PRO A 46 21.09 14.00 5.48
CA PRO A 46 20.13 13.42 6.43
C PRO A 46 18.70 13.98 6.32
N ALA A 47 18.55 15.27 5.97
CA ALA A 47 17.26 15.92 5.75
C ALA A 47 16.45 15.33 4.58
N MET A 48 17.10 14.59 3.67
CA MET A 48 16.50 13.90 2.52
C MET A 48 16.43 12.38 2.72
N ARG A 49 16.46 11.92 3.98
CA ARG A 49 16.30 10.51 4.36
C ARG A 49 15.09 10.34 5.28
N LEU A 50 14.48 9.17 5.23
CA LEU A 50 13.55 8.70 6.26
C LEU A 50 14.34 8.27 7.51
N GLY A 51 13.74 8.35 8.70
CA GLY A 51 14.43 8.15 9.99
C GLY A 51 14.43 9.39 10.89
N ASP A 52 14.97 9.30 12.11
CA ASP A 52 14.96 10.37 13.13
C ASP A 52 13.58 10.98 13.41
N GLY A 53 12.51 10.16 13.34
CA GLY A 53 11.13 10.64 13.49
C GLY A 53 10.55 11.38 12.27
N ARG A 54 11.30 11.57 11.17
CA ARG A 54 10.75 12.07 9.89
C ARG A 54 9.82 11.03 9.28
N LYS A 55 8.55 11.41 9.14
CA LYS A 55 7.52 10.62 8.47
C LYS A 55 7.38 10.90 6.97
N LYS A 56 7.97 11.99 6.48
CA LYS A 56 7.83 12.46 5.11
C LYS A 56 9.20 12.84 4.56
N VAL A 57 9.43 12.52 3.29
CA VAL A 57 10.65 12.90 2.58
C VAL A 57 10.31 13.28 1.15
N VAL A 58 10.85 14.41 0.69
CA VAL A 58 10.83 14.76 -0.73
C VAL A 58 11.97 14.00 -1.40
N ILE A 59 11.62 13.08 -2.30
CA ILE A 59 12.61 12.25 -3.02
C ILE A 59 13.03 12.87 -4.35
N ALA A 60 12.29 13.85 -4.85
CA ALA A 60 12.65 14.66 -6.01
C ALA A 60 11.93 16.02 -5.99
N ASP A 61 12.68 17.10 -6.26
CA ASP A 61 12.17 18.44 -6.58
C ASP A 61 12.87 18.89 -7.86
N ILE A 62 12.14 18.81 -8.98
CA ILE A 62 12.70 19.00 -10.33
C ILE A 62 12.17 20.31 -10.90
N LYS A 63 13.06 21.11 -11.49
CA LYS A 63 12.68 22.27 -12.32
C LYS A 63 12.58 21.86 -13.79
N GLY A 64 11.46 22.19 -14.41
CA GLY A 64 11.13 21.87 -15.80
C GLY A 64 11.48 23.00 -16.77
N PRO A 65 11.02 22.92 -18.03
CA PRO A 65 10.15 21.86 -18.58
C PRO A 65 10.89 20.53 -18.75
N ALA A 66 10.23 19.42 -18.39
CA ALA A 66 10.81 18.08 -18.46
C ALA A 66 9.73 17.00 -18.46
N ILE A 67 10.16 15.75 -18.64
CA ILE A 67 9.33 14.55 -18.55
C ILE A 67 10.02 13.51 -17.67
N ILE A 68 9.35 13.06 -16.60
CA ILE A 68 9.80 11.86 -15.87
C ILE A 68 9.55 10.65 -16.76
N THR A 69 10.54 9.78 -16.83
CA THR A 69 10.58 8.61 -17.72
C THR A 69 10.68 7.31 -16.95
N MET A 70 11.23 7.34 -15.74
CA MET A 70 11.25 6.20 -14.84
C MET A 70 11.30 6.66 -13.39
N ILE A 71 10.51 5.99 -12.54
CA ILE A 71 10.64 6.06 -11.08
C ILE A 71 10.95 4.65 -10.58
N HIS A 72 12.03 4.52 -9.81
CA HIS A 72 12.44 3.29 -9.16
C HIS A 72 12.33 3.47 -7.64
N PHE A 73 11.88 2.42 -6.96
CA PHE A 73 12.00 2.28 -5.51
C PHE A 73 12.62 0.93 -5.15
N ALA A 74 13.41 0.95 -4.11
CA ALA A 74 13.82 -0.24 -3.38
C ALA A 74 13.73 0.06 -1.89
N LEU A 75 13.02 -0.76 -1.14
CA LEU A 75 12.90 -0.65 0.32
C LEU A 75 13.58 -1.87 0.99
N PRO A 76 13.80 -1.88 2.32
CA PRO A 76 14.68 -2.85 2.97
C PRO A 76 14.26 -4.28 2.65
N ALA A 77 15.23 -5.15 2.33
CA ALA A 77 14.95 -6.56 2.03
C ALA A 77 14.21 -7.31 3.16
N LYS A 78 14.30 -6.81 4.40
CA LYS A 78 13.66 -7.38 5.59
C LYS A 78 12.29 -6.75 5.92
N MET A 79 11.82 -5.76 5.16
CA MET A 79 10.58 -5.04 5.46
C MET A 79 9.52 -5.25 4.36
N SER A 80 8.29 -5.53 4.78
CA SER A 80 7.11 -5.45 3.91
C SER A 80 6.68 -3.98 3.78
N ILE A 81 6.58 -3.47 2.55
CA ILE A 81 5.82 -2.25 2.26
C ILE A 81 4.35 -2.62 2.35
N THR A 82 3.55 -1.85 3.08
CA THR A 82 2.09 -2.02 3.00
C THR A 82 1.44 -0.69 2.63
N ARG A 83 0.12 -0.58 2.77
CA ARG A 83 -0.60 0.63 2.43
C ARG A 83 -0.31 1.84 3.33
N ASP A 84 0.53 1.68 4.34
CA ASP A 84 1.02 2.74 5.22
C ASP A 84 2.15 3.59 4.60
N VAL A 85 2.74 3.17 3.48
CA VAL A 85 3.66 4.00 2.68
C VAL A 85 2.88 4.67 1.57
N VAL A 86 2.92 5.99 1.48
CA VAL A 86 2.13 6.78 0.53
C VAL A 86 3.03 7.56 -0.41
N LEU A 87 2.77 7.46 -1.71
CA LEU A 87 3.39 8.26 -2.76
C LEU A 87 2.52 9.49 -3.04
N ARG A 88 3.16 10.66 -3.10
CA ARG A 88 2.53 11.89 -3.57
C ARG A 88 3.33 12.59 -4.64
N ILE A 89 2.66 13.10 -5.67
CA ILE A 89 3.29 13.89 -6.74
C ILE A 89 2.50 15.17 -6.98
N TRP A 90 3.22 16.29 -7.08
CA TRP A 90 2.68 17.61 -7.42
C TRP A 90 3.32 18.14 -8.70
N TRP A 91 2.50 18.70 -9.59
CA TRP A 91 2.95 19.36 -10.81
C TRP A 91 2.88 20.87 -10.73
N ASP A 92 3.89 21.56 -11.27
CA ASP A 92 3.92 22.99 -11.57
C ASP A 92 3.53 23.94 -10.42
N GLY A 93 3.76 23.51 -9.18
CA GLY A 93 3.51 24.29 -7.97
C GLY A 93 2.06 24.23 -7.49
N GLU A 94 1.28 23.25 -7.93
CA GLU A 94 -0.07 23.01 -7.44
C GLU A 94 -0.11 22.76 -5.92
N LYS A 95 -1.25 23.09 -5.30
CA LYS A 95 -1.43 23.01 -3.85
C LYS A 95 -1.82 21.60 -3.39
N THR A 96 -2.56 20.88 -4.22
CA THR A 96 -3.03 19.51 -3.97
C THR A 96 -2.29 18.55 -4.91
N PRO A 97 -1.93 17.34 -4.46
CA PRO A 97 -1.19 16.42 -5.32
C PRO A 97 -2.11 15.83 -6.40
N SER A 98 -1.62 15.77 -7.64
CA SER A 98 -2.24 15.01 -8.73
C SER A 98 -2.06 13.48 -8.62
N VAL A 99 -1.13 13.02 -7.77
CA VAL A 99 -0.99 11.61 -7.40
C VAL A 99 -1.04 11.48 -5.89
N GLU A 100 -1.98 10.71 -5.34
CA GLU A 100 -2.01 10.35 -3.91
C GLU A 100 -2.50 8.91 -3.75
N VAL A 101 -1.56 8.01 -3.46
CA VAL A 101 -1.79 6.55 -3.49
C VAL A 101 -0.87 5.84 -2.50
N PRO A 102 -1.28 4.71 -1.89
CA PRO A 102 -0.33 3.79 -1.30
C PRO A 102 0.70 3.35 -2.32
N LEU A 103 1.97 3.36 -1.93
CA LEU A 103 3.10 3.10 -2.83
C LEU A 103 2.98 1.70 -3.44
N CYS A 104 2.67 0.69 -2.64
CA CYS A 104 2.54 -0.69 -3.12
C CYS A 104 1.41 -0.86 -4.14
N ASP A 105 0.21 -0.34 -3.84
CA ASP A 105 -0.95 -0.37 -4.76
C ASP A 105 -0.68 0.39 -6.08
N PHE A 106 0.12 1.47 -6.07
CA PHE A 106 0.53 2.16 -7.31
C PHE A 106 1.27 1.24 -8.29
N PHE A 107 1.97 0.22 -7.79
CA PHE A 107 2.68 -0.77 -8.59
C PHE A 107 1.89 -2.07 -8.80
N CYS A 108 0.56 -2.05 -8.62
CA CYS A 108 -0.31 -3.22 -8.74
C CYS A 108 0.04 -4.34 -7.74
N ASP A 109 0.59 -3.98 -6.59
CA ASP A 109 1.02 -4.89 -5.52
C ASP A 109 0.21 -4.57 -4.25
N PRO A 110 -1.07 -4.95 -4.22
CA PRO A 110 -1.98 -4.53 -3.16
C PRO A 110 -1.47 -4.96 -1.78
N ASN A 111 -1.38 -3.99 -0.88
CA ASN A 111 -0.86 -4.19 0.48
C ASN A 111 0.55 -4.82 0.54
N GLY A 112 1.32 -4.79 -0.55
CA GLY A 112 2.63 -5.43 -0.61
C GLY A 112 2.62 -6.95 -0.68
N ALA A 113 1.45 -7.56 -0.93
CA ALA A 113 1.24 -9.00 -0.76
C ALA A 113 1.87 -9.85 -1.86
N LEU A 114 2.19 -9.28 -3.04
CA LEU A 114 2.63 -10.06 -4.19
C LEU A 114 4.15 -10.11 -4.24
N GLU A 115 4.78 -11.25 -4.51
CA GLU A 115 6.24 -11.28 -4.67
C GLU A 115 6.68 -10.54 -5.95
N ARG A 116 5.85 -10.59 -6.98
CA ARG A 116 6.19 -10.17 -8.34
C ARG A 116 5.00 -9.53 -9.05
N VAL A 117 5.27 -8.48 -9.82
CA VAL A 117 4.36 -7.88 -10.80
C VAL A 117 5.15 -7.65 -12.08
N ASP A 118 4.67 -8.08 -13.24
CA ASP A 118 5.32 -7.84 -14.53
C ASP A 118 4.31 -7.26 -15.54
N SER A 119 4.25 -5.94 -15.64
CA SER A 119 3.42 -5.24 -16.62
C SER A 119 4.26 -4.30 -17.51
N ALA A 120 3.62 -3.71 -18.50
CA ALA A 120 4.23 -2.77 -19.45
C ALA A 120 4.64 -1.45 -18.80
N LEU A 121 3.86 -0.95 -17.83
CA LEU A 121 4.03 0.39 -17.26
C LEU A 121 4.54 0.36 -15.82
N VAL A 122 4.33 -0.74 -15.10
CA VAL A 122 4.89 -0.95 -13.75
C VAL A 122 5.39 -2.39 -13.56
N ASN A 123 6.45 -2.57 -12.78
CA ASN A 123 6.85 -3.91 -12.36
C ASN A 123 7.38 -3.92 -10.93
N LYS A 124 7.36 -5.11 -10.33
CA LYS A 124 7.91 -5.41 -9.01
C LYS A 124 8.67 -6.73 -9.09
N LYS A 125 9.94 -6.72 -8.69
CA LYS A 125 10.68 -7.90 -8.21
C LYS A 125 11.89 -7.43 -7.42
N ARG A 126 11.75 -7.34 -6.08
CA ARG A 126 12.73 -6.72 -5.15
C ARG A 126 13.01 -5.22 -5.38
N GLY A 127 12.56 -4.64 -6.49
CA GLY A 127 12.45 -3.21 -6.73
C GLY A 127 11.17 -2.93 -7.51
N TRP A 128 10.62 -1.74 -7.32
CA TRP A 128 9.38 -1.26 -7.94
C TRP A 128 9.73 -0.23 -9.00
N ASN A 129 9.40 -0.49 -10.26
CA ASN A 129 9.72 0.36 -11.39
C ASN A 129 8.46 0.85 -12.07
N CYS A 130 8.39 2.14 -12.38
CA CYS A 130 7.29 2.80 -13.05
C CYS A 130 7.81 3.51 -14.29
N TYR A 131 7.15 3.30 -15.42
CA TYR A 131 7.53 3.82 -16.74
C TYR A 131 6.46 4.71 -17.36
N PHE A 132 5.44 5.11 -16.59
CA PHE A 132 4.50 6.14 -17.03
C PHE A 132 5.27 7.43 -17.40
N PRO A 133 5.10 7.97 -18.62
CA PRO A 133 5.67 9.27 -18.97
C PRO A 133 4.94 10.37 -18.21
N MET A 134 5.64 11.19 -17.41
CA MET A 134 4.99 12.27 -16.63
C MET A 134 5.57 13.63 -17.03
N PRO A 135 5.00 14.30 -18.06
CA PRO A 135 5.45 15.62 -18.48
C PRO A 135 4.99 16.72 -17.50
N PHE A 136 5.83 17.74 -17.30
CA PHE A 136 5.51 18.91 -16.49
C PHE A 136 6.21 20.17 -17.05
N ARG A 137 5.56 21.33 -16.91
CA ARG A 137 5.98 22.55 -17.62
C ARG A 137 6.95 23.40 -16.80
N LYS A 138 6.80 23.42 -15.48
CA LYS A 138 7.53 24.27 -14.53
C LYS A 138 8.26 23.47 -13.46
N SER A 139 7.61 22.51 -12.82
CA SER A 139 8.23 21.72 -11.76
C SER A 139 7.51 20.41 -11.45
N ALA A 140 8.23 19.45 -10.88
CA ALA A 140 7.66 18.25 -10.28
C ALA A 140 8.20 18.07 -8.86
N LYS A 141 7.32 17.79 -7.89
CA LYS A 141 7.72 17.41 -6.52
C LYS A 141 7.19 16.02 -6.24
N ILE A 142 8.05 15.10 -5.82
CA ILE A 142 7.69 13.73 -5.44
C ILE A 142 8.02 13.53 -3.97
N GLU A 143 7.04 13.11 -3.18
CA GLU A 143 7.15 12.85 -1.75
C GLU A 143 6.75 11.41 -1.45
N VAL A 144 7.43 10.80 -0.48
CA VAL A 144 6.99 9.56 0.16
C VAL A 144 6.73 9.84 1.64
N SER A 145 5.60 9.32 2.15
CA SER A 145 5.32 9.31 3.58
C SER A 145 5.19 7.89 4.13
N MET A 146 5.60 7.70 5.38
CA MET A 146 5.38 6.50 6.18
C MET A 146 4.45 6.87 7.32
N ASP A 147 3.20 6.45 7.21
CA ASP A 147 2.15 6.85 8.15
C ASP A 147 2.24 6.05 9.46
N SER A 148 2.74 4.80 9.41
CA SER A 148 2.97 3.93 10.59
C SER A 148 4.38 4.07 11.19
N ARG A 149 4.54 3.67 12.46
CA ARG A 149 5.82 3.67 13.19
C ARG A 149 6.62 2.36 13.04
N ARG A 150 6.19 1.44 12.18
CA ARG A 150 6.86 0.14 11.96
C ARG A 150 8.25 0.28 11.34
N TYR A 151 8.56 1.45 10.79
CA TYR A 151 9.84 1.74 10.17
C TYR A 151 10.85 2.21 11.22
N PRO A 152 12.00 1.51 11.38
CA PRO A 152 12.91 1.74 12.50
C PRO A 152 13.50 3.15 12.48
N ASN A 153 13.68 3.70 13.67
CA ASN A 153 14.43 4.92 13.91
C ASN A 153 15.92 4.68 13.65
N GLY A 154 16.36 4.82 12.41
CA GLY A 154 17.72 5.30 12.15
C GLY A 154 18.81 4.27 11.83
N ASP A 155 18.54 2.97 11.69
CA ASP A 155 19.53 2.04 11.08
C ASP A 155 19.09 1.55 9.70
N TRP A 156 19.08 2.49 8.75
CA TRP A 156 18.93 2.21 7.31
C TRP A 156 20.25 1.77 6.66
N ALA A 157 21.36 1.78 7.40
CA ALA A 157 22.69 1.51 6.87
C ALA A 157 22.93 0.02 6.59
N SER A 158 22.24 -0.88 7.32
CA SER A 158 22.33 -2.33 7.13
C SER A 158 21.35 -2.90 6.09
N ALA A 159 20.43 -2.08 5.55
CA ALA A 159 19.48 -2.47 4.51
C ALA A 159 19.15 -1.28 3.56
N PRO A 160 19.80 -1.18 2.38
CA PRO A 160 19.73 0.02 1.55
C PRO A 160 18.32 0.27 1.01
N CYS A 161 17.79 1.46 1.28
CA CYS A 161 16.54 1.98 0.71
C CYS A 161 16.82 3.07 -0.29
N TYR A 162 16.08 3.11 -1.39
CA TYR A 162 16.36 4.05 -2.46
C TYR A 162 15.11 4.49 -3.21
N SER A 163 15.29 5.62 -3.88
CA SER A 163 14.59 5.84 -5.13
C SER A 163 15.49 6.46 -6.19
N TYR A 164 15.17 6.16 -7.44
CA TYR A 164 15.69 6.89 -8.59
C TYR A 164 14.55 7.54 -9.35
N VAL A 165 14.72 8.81 -9.71
CA VAL A 165 13.78 9.52 -10.58
C VAL A 165 14.54 9.97 -11.81
N HIS A 166 14.31 9.27 -12.93
CA HIS A 166 14.92 9.57 -14.22
C HIS A 166 13.99 10.50 -14.99
N TYR A 167 14.54 11.59 -15.50
CA TYR A 167 13.80 12.54 -16.31
C TYR A 167 14.64 13.07 -17.47
N ARG A 168 13.96 13.51 -18.53
CA ARG A 168 14.58 14.20 -19.66
C ARG A 168 14.19 15.66 -19.65
N THR A 169 15.17 16.56 -19.78
CA THR A 169 14.89 17.99 -19.98
C THR A 169 14.32 18.22 -21.37
N LEU A 170 13.32 19.08 -21.45
CA LEU A 170 12.67 19.46 -22.70
C LEU A 170 12.90 20.95 -22.95
N LYS A 171 12.84 21.38 -24.22
CA LYS A 171 12.76 22.81 -24.53
C LYS A 171 11.38 23.38 -24.14
N SER A 172 10.34 22.58 -24.36
CA SER A 172 8.95 22.88 -24.03
C SER A 172 8.15 21.58 -23.98
N VAL A 173 7.12 21.53 -23.14
CA VAL A 173 6.11 20.47 -23.16
C VAL A 173 4.95 20.93 -24.07
N PRO A 174 4.44 20.10 -24.98
CA PRO A 174 3.29 20.44 -25.82
C PRO A 174 2.07 20.94 -25.03
N ALA A 175 1.30 21.84 -25.62
CA ALA A 175 0.16 22.48 -24.94
C ALA A 175 -0.98 21.49 -24.63
N ASP A 176 -1.10 20.42 -25.40
CA ASP A 176 -2.08 19.35 -25.28
C ASP A 176 -1.61 18.16 -24.43
N SER A 177 -0.38 18.18 -23.91
CA SER A 177 0.09 17.17 -22.96
C SER A 177 -0.64 17.31 -21.60
N GLY A 178 -1.33 16.26 -21.19
CA GLY A 178 -1.90 16.15 -19.85
C GLY A 178 -0.84 15.82 -18.79
N TYR A 179 -1.14 16.16 -17.54
CA TYR A 179 -0.37 15.74 -16.38
C TYR A 179 -0.81 14.36 -15.92
N PHE A 180 0.13 13.55 -15.46
CA PHE A 180 -0.16 12.22 -14.95
C PHE A 180 -0.86 12.30 -13.59
N HIS A 181 -1.89 11.48 -13.42
CA HIS A 181 -2.66 11.39 -12.20
C HIS A 181 -2.84 9.95 -11.77
N ALA A 182 -2.91 9.74 -10.46
CA ALA A 182 -3.35 8.49 -9.89
C ALA A 182 -4.02 8.70 -8.54
N THR A 183 -5.11 8.00 -8.30
CA THR A 183 -5.83 8.03 -7.03
C THR A 183 -6.17 6.63 -6.59
N TRP A 184 -6.13 6.42 -5.29
CA TRP A 184 -6.44 5.14 -4.66
C TRP A 184 -7.73 5.24 -3.87
N ARG A 185 -8.50 4.15 -3.86
CA ARG A 185 -9.71 4.03 -3.07
C ARG A 185 -9.83 2.63 -2.50
N GLN A 186 -10.42 2.51 -1.32
CA GLN A 186 -10.87 1.25 -0.73
C GLN A 186 -12.25 1.46 -0.12
N GLN A 187 -13.08 0.44 -0.21
CA GLN A 187 -14.39 0.42 0.42
C GLN A 187 -14.80 -1.03 0.64
N THR A 188 -15.30 -1.31 1.84
CA THR A 188 -16.09 -2.52 2.11
C THR A 188 -17.56 -2.17 1.97
N LEU A 189 -18.26 -2.87 1.07
CA LEU A 189 -19.66 -2.60 0.77
C LEU A 189 -20.44 -3.87 0.45
N LEU A 190 -21.77 -3.71 0.41
CA LEU A 190 -22.68 -4.71 -0.12
C LEU A 190 -22.94 -4.36 -1.59
N LEU A 191 -22.17 -4.98 -2.50
CA LEU A 191 -22.16 -4.64 -3.93
C LEU A 191 -23.52 -4.83 -4.63
N GLY A 192 -24.42 -5.63 -4.04
CA GLY A 192 -25.80 -5.76 -4.50
C GLY A 192 -26.67 -4.51 -4.24
N LYS A 193 -26.26 -3.63 -3.33
CA LYS A 193 -26.97 -2.40 -2.91
C LYS A 193 -26.38 -1.12 -3.49
N GLU A 194 -25.08 -1.08 -3.70
CA GLU A 194 -24.37 0.08 -4.24
C GLU A 194 -23.21 -0.37 -5.12
N ASP A 195 -22.95 0.37 -6.20
CA ASP A 195 -21.75 0.15 -7.02
C ASP A 195 -20.52 0.72 -6.29
N TYR A 196 -19.40 0.02 -6.37
CA TYR A 196 -18.10 0.54 -5.93
C TYR A 196 -17.66 1.67 -6.86
N LYS A 197 -17.47 2.87 -6.33
CA LYS A 197 -16.86 3.97 -7.09
C LYS A 197 -15.35 3.76 -7.13
N VAL A 198 -14.76 3.67 -8.32
CA VAL A 198 -13.29 3.60 -8.51
C VAL A 198 -12.71 5.00 -8.40
N PHE A 199 -13.12 5.92 -9.29
CA PHE A 199 -12.70 7.32 -9.27
C PHE A 199 -13.67 8.23 -10.02
N GLU A 200 -13.45 9.54 -9.88
CA GLU A 200 -14.12 10.59 -10.68
C GLU A 200 -13.11 11.70 -11.00
N ALA A 201 -13.08 12.14 -12.25
CA ALA A 201 -12.23 13.21 -12.76
C ALA A 201 -13.10 14.29 -13.42
N LYS A 202 -12.63 15.54 -13.34
CA LYS A 202 -13.21 16.70 -14.04
C LYS A 202 -12.13 17.42 -14.83
N GLY A 203 -12.49 17.88 -16.02
CA GLY A 203 -11.57 18.44 -17.00
C GLY A 203 -11.49 17.58 -18.26
N ARG A 204 -10.50 17.87 -19.10
CA ARG A 204 -10.21 17.12 -20.33
C ARG A 204 -9.02 16.19 -20.10
N GLY A 205 -9.15 14.94 -20.51
CA GLY A 205 -8.12 13.95 -20.27
C GLY A 205 -8.36 12.61 -20.96
N GLN A 206 -7.59 11.61 -20.54
CA GLN A 206 -7.68 10.24 -20.99
C GLN A 206 -7.30 9.28 -19.86
N PHE A 207 -8.13 8.26 -19.63
CA PHE A 207 -7.84 7.16 -18.73
C PHE A 207 -6.95 6.12 -19.43
N VAL A 208 -5.93 5.63 -18.72
CA VAL A 208 -4.85 4.81 -19.30
C VAL A 208 -4.63 3.50 -18.55
N GLY A 209 -5.43 3.21 -17.53
CA GLY A 209 -5.38 1.93 -16.85
C GLY A 209 -5.80 2.02 -15.40
N TRP A 210 -5.79 0.86 -14.75
CA TRP A 210 -6.13 0.69 -13.37
C TRP A 210 -5.64 -0.66 -12.84
N ASN A 211 -5.62 -0.77 -11.53
CA ASN A 211 -5.62 -2.06 -10.87
C ASN A 211 -6.72 -2.10 -9.82
N MET A 212 -7.14 -3.31 -9.47
CA MET A 212 -8.14 -3.51 -8.45
C MET A 212 -7.90 -4.82 -7.71
N THR A 213 -8.28 -4.81 -6.43
CA THR A 213 -8.55 -6.01 -5.67
C THR A 213 -10.02 -6.13 -5.37
N ILE A 214 -10.52 -7.36 -5.39
CA ILE A 214 -11.77 -7.76 -4.76
C ILE A 214 -11.45 -8.92 -3.82
N HIS A 215 -11.90 -8.86 -2.58
CA HIS A 215 -11.88 -10.02 -1.71
C HIS A 215 -13.09 -10.01 -0.78
N ALA A 216 -13.49 -11.20 -0.35
CA ALA A 216 -14.57 -11.37 0.62
C ALA A 216 -13.98 -11.45 2.03
N PRO A 217 -14.19 -10.43 2.90
CA PRO A 217 -13.77 -10.46 4.29
C PRO A 217 -14.44 -11.62 5.04
N GLY A 218 -13.73 -12.23 5.98
CA GLY A 218 -14.26 -13.33 6.80
C GLY A 218 -14.03 -14.73 6.22
N SER A 219 -14.85 -15.70 6.67
CA SER A 219 -14.65 -17.14 6.42
C SER A 219 -15.51 -17.72 5.30
N ARG A 220 -16.34 -16.91 4.63
CA ARG A 220 -17.13 -17.36 3.49
C ARG A 220 -16.20 -17.51 2.29
N GLY A 221 -16.14 -18.69 1.67
CA GLY A 221 -15.43 -18.87 0.41
C GLY A 221 -16.15 -18.18 -0.75
N GLY A 222 -15.40 -17.42 -1.56
CA GLY A 222 -15.81 -16.92 -2.87
C GLY A 222 -16.18 -15.43 -2.93
N TYR A 223 -16.01 -14.87 -4.13
CA TYR A 223 -16.33 -13.50 -4.53
C TYR A 223 -17.02 -13.56 -5.92
N PRO A 224 -17.88 -12.59 -6.30
CA PRO A 224 -18.44 -12.55 -7.63
C PRO A 224 -17.37 -12.17 -8.66
N VAL A 225 -17.63 -12.54 -9.90
CA VAL A 225 -16.86 -12.06 -11.06
C VAL A 225 -17.77 -11.41 -12.10
N ASP A 226 -19.10 -11.58 -12.03
CA ASP A 226 -20.06 -11.02 -12.99
C ASP A 226 -20.36 -9.50 -12.77
N GLU A 227 -19.40 -8.74 -12.23
CA GLU A 227 -19.57 -7.31 -12.00
C GLU A 227 -18.95 -6.48 -13.11
N ASN A 228 -19.72 -5.53 -13.63
CA ASN A 228 -19.28 -4.72 -14.75
C ASN A 228 -18.54 -3.49 -14.23
N GLU A 229 -17.37 -3.20 -14.80
CA GLU A 229 -16.84 -1.85 -14.81
C GLU A 229 -17.62 -0.98 -15.80
N LYS A 230 -17.93 0.23 -15.34
CA LYS A 230 -18.84 1.16 -16.01
C LYS A 230 -18.18 2.53 -16.08
N PHE A 231 -17.95 3.03 -17.29
CA PHE A 231 -17.44 4.37 -17.52
C PHE A 231 -18.58 5.28 -17.99
N TYR A 232 -18.72 6.40 -17.28
CA TYR A 232 -19.66 7.48 -17.59
C TYR A 232 -18.85 8.67 -18.08
N ILE A 233 -18.92 8.94 -19.38
CA ILE A 233 -18.12 9.96 -20.03
C ILE A 233 -18.92 11.26 -20.05
N ASP A 234 -18.29 12.38 -19.70
CA ASP A 234 -18.82 13.74 -19.86
C ASP A 234 -20.22 13.99 -19.26
N GLY A 235 -20.56 13.28 -18.18
CA GLY A 235 -21.79 13.44 -17.42
C GLY A 235 -22.96 12.57 -17.89
N GLU A 236 -22.68 11.54 -18.67
CA GLU A 236 -23.66 10.52 -19.07
C GLU A 236 -24.43 9.92 -17.89
N ARG A 237 -25.71 9.61 -18.12
CA ARG A 237 -26.59 8.97 -17.13
C ARG A 237 -26.40 7.45 -17.09
N GLU A 238 -26.23 6.84 -18.25
CA GLU A 238 -25.95 5.41 -18.43
C GLU A 238 -24.52 5.29 -18.95
N PRO A 239 -23.76 4.26 -18.56
CA PRO A 239 -22.38 4.11 -19.01
C PRO A 239 -22.35 3.80 -20.52
N SER A 240 -21.50 4.51 -21.26
CA SER A 240 -21.27 4.23 -22.69
C SER A 240 -20.24 3.12 -22.91
N ILE A 241 -19.40 2.84 -21.90
CA ILE A 241 -18.49 1.70 -21.86
C ILE A 241 -18.84 0.90 -20.62
N GLU A 242 -19.35 -0.31 -20.84
CA GLU A 242 -19.71 -1.27 -19.82
C GLU A 242 -19.26 -2.65 -20.32
N TRP A 243 -18.43 -3.34 -19.53
CA TRP A 243 -18.00 -4.71 -19.84
C TRP A 243 -18.96 -5.71 -19.19
N GLN A 244 -18.72 -7.00 -19.36
CA GLN A 244 -19.70 -8.05 -18.99
C GLN A 244 -19.34 -8.84 -17.72
N GLY A 245 -18.17 -8.57 -17.14
CA GLY A 245 -17.66 -9.22 -15.96
C GLY A 245 -16.34 -8.58 -15.55
N LEU A 246 -16.02 -8.75 -14.28
CA LEU A 246 -14.86 -8.20 -13.63
C LEU A 246 -13.58 -8.88 -14.09
N GLU A 247 -13.63 -10.19 -14.31
CA GLU A 247 -12.54 -10.93 -14.92
C GLU A 247 -12.36 -10.53 -16.39
N ASP A 248 -13.46 -10.28 -17.10
CA ASP A 248 -13.45 -9.86 -18.50
C ASP A 248 -12.75 -8.51 -18.66
N SER A 249 -12.93 -7.60 -17.69
CA SER A 249 -12.23 -6.32 -17.60
C SER A 249 -10.71 -6.48 -17.70
N PHE A 250 -10.18 -7.59 -17.17
CA PHE A 250 -8.76 -7.89 -17.10
C PHE A 250 -8.32 -8.94 -18.13
N GLY A 251 -9.17 -9.24 -19.13
CA GLY A 251 -8.84 -10.11 -20.25
C GLY A 251 -8.97 -11.60 -19.95
N PHE A 252 -9.79 -11.97 -18.97
CA PHE A 252 -10.14 -13.36 -18.65
C PHE A 252 -11.59 -13.64 -19.05
N SER A 253 -12.05 -14.87 -18.81
CA SER A 253 -13.45 -15.27 -19.01
C SER A 253 -13.73 -16.49 -18.13
N TRP A 254 -14.97 -16.65 -17.69
CA TRP A 254 -15.41 -17.75 -16.81
C TRP A 254 -14.75 -17.71 -15.43
N GLY A 255 -14.60 -16.50 -14.89
CA GLY A 255 -13.88 -16.20 -13.66
C GLY A 255 -12.36 -16.16 -13.81
N PHE A 256 -11.69 -15.80 -12.72
CA PHE A 256 -10.23 -15.84 -12.67
C PHE A 256 -9.73 -17.30 -12.59
N PRO A 257 -8.69 -17.66 -13.36
CA PRO A 257 -8.09 -18.98 -13.29
C PRO A 257 -7.43 -19.24 -11.94
N HIS A 258 -7.25 -20.51 -11.57
CA HIS A 258 -6.53 -20.86 -10.34
C HIS A 258 -5.06 -20.40 -10.36
N GLU A 259 -4.44 -20.41 -11.53
CA GLU A 259 -3.06 -19.96 -11.71
C GLU A 259 -3.00 -18.47 -12.01
N ALA A 260 -2.02 -17.79 -11.42
CA ALA A 260 -1.70 -16.42 -11.76
C ALA A 260 -1.32 -16.28 -13.25
N ASN A 261 -1.65 -15.13 -13.84
CA ASN A 261 -1.27 -14.80 -15.21
C ASN A 261 -0.66 -13.40 -15.27
N SER A 262 0.49 -13.28 -15.93
CA SER A 262 1.18 -12.01 -16.16
C SER A 262 1.29 -11.76 -17.66
N PHE A 263 0.57 -10.76 -18.16
CA PHE A 263 0.72 -10.22 -19.51
C PHE A 263 1.06 -8.71 -19.41
N PRO A 264 1.78 -8.11 -20.37
CA PRO A 264 2.22 -6.72 -20.22
C PRO A 264 1.07 -5.73 -19.96
N TYR A 265 -0.08 -5.91 -20.60
CA TYR A 265 -1.20 -4.97 -20.47
C TYR A 265 -2.30 -5.44 -19.53
N THR A 266 -2.37 -6.73 -19.21
CA THR A 266 -3.36 -7.28 -18.29
C THR A 266 -2.77 -8.39 -17.44
N GLY A 267 -3.31 -8.63 -16.26
CA GLY A 267 -2.86 -9.73 -15.44
C GLY A 267 -3.66 -9.87 -14.16
N TYR A 268 -3.45 -10.99 -13.50
CA TYR A 268 -4.16 -11.39 -12.30
C TYR A 268 -3.27 -12.26 -11.40
N GLN A 269 -3.45 -12.11 -10.09
CA GLN A 269 -2.97 -13.04 -9.08
C GLN A 269 -4.04 -13.30 -8.01
N PRO A 270 -4.08 -14.52 -7.44
CA PRO A 270 -4.85 -14.77 -6.23
C PRO A 270 -4.46 -13.80 -5.12
N TYR A 271 -5.45 -13.24 -4.43
CA TYR A 271 -5.23 -12.26 -3.37
C TYR A 271 -6.19 -12.51 -2.22
N TYR A 272 -5.67 -13.06 -1.11
CA TYR A 272 -6.47 -13.56 0.00
C TYR A 272 -7.63 -14.45 -0.50
N ASN A 273 -8.85 -14.20 -0.03
CA ASN A 273 -10.08 -14.83 -0.52
C ASN A 273 -10.66 -14.02 -1.70
N GLY A 274 -9.87 -13.88 -2.76
CA GLY A 274 -10.08 -12.81 -3.73
C GLY A 274 -9.10 -12.81 -4.89
N ALA A 275 -9.15 -11.70 -5.61
CA ALA A 275 -8.39 -11.42 -6.80
C ALA A 275 -7.69 -10.07 -6.70
N ALA A 276 -6.48 -10.00 -7.25
CA ALA A 276 -5.79 -8.76 -7.58
C ALA A 276 -5.48 -8.76 -9.07
N ALA A 277 -5.97 -7.76 -9.80
CA ALA A 277 -5.83 -7.69 -11.24
C ALA A 277 -5.47 -6.28 -11.72
N TYR A 278 -4.82 -6.18 -12.87
CA TYR A 278 -4.43 -4.93 -13.49
C TYR A 278 -4.75 -4.90 -14.98
N ARG A 279 -5.03 -3.70 -15.49
CA ARG A 279 -5.17 -3.41 -16.92
C ARG A 279 -4.57 -2.05 -17.26
N PHE A 280 -3.78 -2.00 -18.31
CA PHE A 280 -3.26 -0.77 -18.90
C PHE A 280 -3.84 -0.59 -20.30
N ASN A 281 -4.49 0.56 -20.52
CA ASN A 281 -5.09 0.93 -21.79
C ASN A 281 -4.08 1.76 -22.59
N ASP A 282 -3.39 1.12 -23.53
CA ASP A 282 -2.44 1.80 -24.40
C ASP A 282 -3.08 2.21 -25.73
N ALA A 283 -3.60 1.22 -26.47
CA ALA A 283 -4.30 1.45 -27.74
C ALA A 283 -5.77 1.84 -27.55
N ASP A 284 -6.36 1.49 -26.41
CA ASP A 284 -7.80 1.58 -26.10
C ASP A 284 -8.09 2.57 -24.95
N ARG A 285 -7.35 3.69 -24.92
CA ARG A 285 -7.51 4.75 -23.93
C ARG A 285 -8.91 5.35 -23.98
N ILE A 286 -9.48 5.65 -22.80
CA ILE A 286 -10.82 6.24 -22.68
C ILE A 286 -10.68 7.76 -22.54
N SER A 287 -11.00 8.49 -23.60
CA SER A 287 -10.91 9.95 -23.65
C SER A 287 -12.17 10.61 -23.07
N PHE A 288 -12.00 11.77 -22.44
CA PHE A 288 -13.10 12.58 -21.89
C PHE A 288 -12.80 14.08 -22.04
N SER A 289 -13.82 14.89 -22.29
CA SER A 289 -13.65 16.34 -22.51
C SER A 289 -14.04 17.19 -21.30
N LYS A 290 -14.90 16.69 -20.44
CA LYS A 290 -15.48 17.38 -19.28
C LYS A 290 -15.33 16.59 -17.99
N SER A 291 -15.57 15.29 -18.02
CA SER A 291 -15.50 14.44 -16.83
C SER A 291 -15.44 12.97 -17.17
N LEU A 292 -14.89 12.18 -16.26
CA LEU A 292 -14.94 10.72 -16.33
C LEU A 292 -15.28 10.18 -14.94
N LYS A 293 -16.24 9.27 -14.86
CA LYS A 293 -16.55 8.52 -13.63
C LYS A 293 -16.47 7.04 -13.96
N MET A 294 -15.82 6.28 -13.09
CA MET A 294 -15.74 4.82 -13.19
C MET A 294 -16.34 4.18 -11.94
N THR A 295 -17.21 3.19 -12.15
CA THR A 295 -17.76 2.36 -11.08
C THR A 295 -17.64 0.88 -11.43
N VAL A 296 -17.73 0.01 -10.43
CA VAL A 296 -17.81 -1.45 -10.56
C VAL A 296 -19.08 -1.91 -9.85
N GLY A 297 -19.88 -2.73 -10.51
CA GLY A 297 -21.06 -3.35 -9.90
C GLY A 297 -21.91 -4.09 -10.92
N PHE A 298 -22.93 -4.80 -10.46
CA PHE A 298 -23.75 -5.64 -11.33
C PHE A 298 -24.38 -4.87 -12.48
N GLY A 299 -24.36 -5.46 -13.68
CA GLY A 299 -25.02 -4.92 -14.87
C GLY A 299 -26.52 -4.77 -14.71
N LYS A 300 -27.14 -3.88 -15.49
CA LYS A 300 -28.60 -3.62 -15.40
C LYS A 300 -29.45 -4.88 -15.56
N ASN A 301 -29.02 -5.77 -16.46
CA ASN A 301 -29.71 -7.02 -16.79
C ASN A 301 -29.10 -8.26 -16.12
N GLU A 302 -28.16 -8.07 -15.19
CA GLU A 302 -27.56 -9.17 -14.46
C GLU A 302 -28.62 -9.96 -13.68
N SER A 303 -28.41 -11.27 -13.52
CA SER A 303 -29.35 -12.13 -12.81
C SER A 303 -29.70 -11.53 -11.44
N PRO A 304 -31.00 -11.37 -11.12
CA PRO A 304 -31.42 -10.83 -9.83
C PRO A 304 -30.90 -11.61 -8.61
N SER A 305 -30.47 -12.86 -8.80
CA SER A 305 -29.84 -13.66 -7.74
C SER A 305 -28.56 -13.03 -7.23
N PHE A 306 -27.67 -12.56 -8.11
CA PHE A 306 -26.40 -11.96 -7.70
C PHE A 306 -26.62 -10.70 -6.87
N ARG A 307 -27.45 -9.78 -7.36
CA ARG A 307 -27.82 -8.56 -6.61
C ARG A 307 -28.41 -8.89 -5.24
N ARG A 308 -29.34 -9.86 -5.17
CA ARG A 308 -29.95 -10.28 -3.91
C ARG A 308 -28.92 -10.89 -2.97
N ASP A 309 -28.04 -11.75 -3.47
CA ASP A 309 -27.08 -12.46 -2.63
C ASP A 309 -26.00 -11.51 -2.09
N PHE A 310 -25.44 -10.62 -2.91
CA PHE A 310 -24.47 -9.60 -2.48
C PHE A 310 -25.10 -8.34 -1.88
N SER A 311 -26.41 -8.37 -1.60
CA SER A 311 -27.10 -7.40 -0.73
C SER A 311 -27.21 -7.87 0.72
N LYS A 312 -26.86 -9.13 1.00
CA LYS A 312 -26.98 -9.74 2.32
C LYS A 312 -25.83 -9.27 3.23
N PRO A 313 -26.08 -8.87 4.49
CA PRO A 313 -25.02 -8.40 5.40
C PRO A 313 -23.86 -9.37 5.60
N GLU A 314 -24.07 -10.65 5.35
CA GLU A 314 -23.06 -11.72 5.45
C GLU A 314 -22.13 -11.79 4.24
N ASN A 315 -22.38 -11.00 3.18
CA ASN A 315 -21.62 -10.99 1.93
C ASN A 315 -21.02 -9.61 1.61
N PRO A 316 -20.31 -8.97 2.56
CA PRO A 316 -19.53 -7.79 2.22
C PRO A 316 -18.40 -8.17 1.26
N LEU A 317 -18.05 -7.23 0.39
CA LEU A 317 -16.86 -7.30 -0.45
C LEU A 317 -16.02 -6.07 -0.14
N GLU A 318 -14.74 -6.29 0.12
CA GLU A 318 -13.78 -5.20 0.17
C GLU A 318 -13.14 -5.07 -1.20
N LEU A 319 -13.33 -3.91 -1.82
CA LEU A 319 -12.71 -3.54 -3.06
C LEU A 319 -11.69 -2.43 -2.81
N SER A 320 -10.54 -2.52 -3.46
CA SER A 320 -9.58 -1.43 -3.50
C SER A 320 -9.00 -1.27 -4.89
N SER A 321 -8.67 -0.05 -5.30
CA SER A 321 -8.25 0.22 -6.68
C SER A 321 -7.32 1.41 -6.77
N VAL A 322 -6.50 1.42 -7.82
CA VAL A 322 -5.80 2.61 -8.31
C VAL A 322 -6.25 2.88 -9.74
N ALA A 323 -6.72 4.10 -10.01
CA ALA A 323 -6.95 4.58 -11.37
C ALA A 323 -5.76 5.42 -11.84
N TYR A 324 -5.34 5.25 -13.10
CA TYR A 324 -4.28 6.02 -13.75
C TYR A 324 -4.83 6.78 -14.95
N TRP A 325 -4.58 8.08 -15.04
CA TRP A 325 -5.04 8.90 -16.17
C TRP A 325 -4.13 10.10 -16.43
N TYR A 326 -4.35 10.76 -17.56
CA TYR A 326 -3.78 12.07 -17.86
C TYR A 326 -4.89 13.09 -17.99
N GLN A 327 -4.71 14.29 -17.44
CA GLN A 327 -5.63 15.39 -17.66
C GLN A 327 -4.96 16.76 -17.63
N VAL A 328 -5.69 17.78 -18.07
CA VAL A 328 -5.30 19.18 -17.86
C VAL A 328 -5.57 19.62 -16.41
N GLU A 329 -4.76 20.55 -15.92
CA GLU A 329 -4.96 21.22 -14.62
C GLU A 329 -5.87 22.46 -14.77
N PRO A 330 -6.63 22.85 -13.72
CA PRO A 330 -6.69 22.23 -12.39
C PRO A 330 -7.53 20.93 -12.35
N HIS A 331 -7.13 19.97 -11.51
CA HIS A 331 -7.89 18.77 -11.22
C HIS A 331 -8.92 18.95 -10.09
N ALA A 332 -9.92 18.05 -10.03
CA ALA A 332 -10.85 17.99 -8.91
C ALA A 332 -10.15 17.44 -7.66
N ALA A 333 -10.48 17.98 -6.48
CA ALA A 333 -9.92 17.48 -5.23
C ALA A 333 -10.22 15.99 -5.03
N PHE A 334 -9.19 15.23 -4.66
CA PHE A 334 -9.35 13.82 -4.33
C PHE A 334 -10.15 13.63 -3.04
N SER A 335 -10.77 12.47 -2.92
CA SER A 335 -11.33 12.06 -1.63
C SER A 335 -10.18 11.94 -0.61
N PRO A 336 -10.37 12.34 0.65
CA PRO A 336 -9.33 12.19 1.66
C PRO A 336 -8.83 10.75 1.73
N LEU A 337 -7.52 10.57 1.69
CA LEU A 337 -6.91 9.27 1.89
C LEU A 337 -7.29 8.74 3.28
N LEU A 338 -7.76 7.48 3.34
CA LEU A 338 -8.09 6.81 4.60
C LEU A 338 -6.89 6.76 5.55
N SER A 339 -7.10 6.57 6.84
CA SER A 339 -5.99 6.42 7.80
C SER A 339 -5.16 5.15 7.52
N ALA A 340 -3.92 5.06 8.02
CA ALA A 340 -3.09 3.89 7.76
C ALA A 340 -3.73 2.56 8.22
N SER A 341 -4.47 2.56 9.33
CA SER A 341 -5.21 1.39 9.80
C SER A 341 -6.39 1.06 8.89
N ASP A 342 -7.13 2.07 8.43
CA ASP A 342 -8.31 1.88 7.58
C ASP A 342 -7.94 1.52 6.12
N ARG A 343 -6.68 1.71 5.73
CA ARG A 343 -6.15 1.22 4.45
C ARG A 343 -5.66 -0.22 4.52
N ALA A 344 -5.43 -0.77 5.72
CA ALA A 344 -5.09 -2.18 5.82
C ALA A 344 -6.27 -3.01 5.27
N PRO A 345 -6.02 -4.10 4.53
CA PRO A 345 -7.09 -4.96 4.05
C PRO A 345 -7.81 -5.61 5.24
N ASP A 346 -9.14 -5.71 5.15
CA ASP A 346 -9.99 -6.41 6.12
C ASP A 346 -9.88 -7.94 5.93
N ILE A 347 -8.68 -8.47 6.19
CA ILE A 347 -8.42 -9.90 6.10
C ILE A 347 -9.05 -10.52 7.35
N ALA A 348 -9.78 -11.62 7.15
CA ALA A 348 -10.17 -12.45 8.27
C ALA A 348 -8.90 -12.78 9.07
N PRO A 349 -8.83 -12.49 10.38
CA PRO A 349 -7.80 -13.13 11.18
C PRO A 349 -7.92 -14.65 10.97
N VAL A 350 -6.83 -15.38 11.18
CA VAL A 350 -6.92 -16.83 11.47
C VAL A 350 -8.11 -16.99 12.42
N SER A 351 -9.15 -17.73 12.02
CA SER A 351 -10.54 -17.34 12.34
C SER A 351 -10.74 -16.88 13.80
N ALA A 352 -11.39 -15.73 14.01
CA ALA A 352 -11.74 -15.28 15.37
C ALA A 352 -12.52 -16.36 16.16
N LYS A 353 -13.17 -17.30 15.46
CA LYS A 353 -13.78 -18.51 16.02
C LYS A 353 -12.76 -19.47 16.63
N GLN A 354 -11.64 -19.73 15.94
CA GLN A 354 -10.54 -20.56 16.45
C GLN A 354 -9.97 -20.01 17.76
N TYR A 355 -9.81 -18.69 17.88
CA TYR A 355 -9.33 -18.06 19.11
C TYR A 355 -10.44 -17.86 20.16
N ALA A 356 -11.70 -17.64 19.73
CA ALA A 356 -12.83 -17.59 20.66
C ALA A 356 -13.06 -18.95 21.36
N ASP A 357 -12.88 -20.06 20.65
CA ASP A 357 -12.97 -21.41 21.21
C ASP A 357 -11.86 -21.69 22.23
N THR A 358 -10.69 -21.04 22.10
CA THR A 358 -9.58 -21.11 23.08
C THR A 358 -9.61 -20.01 24.14
N GLY A 359 -10.53 -19.04 24.02
CA GLY A 359 -10.61 -17.85 24.88
C GLY A 359 -9.48 -16.84 24.66
N GLU A 360 -8.65 -17.01 23.63
CA GLU A 360 -7.58 -16.07 23.26
C GLU A 360 -8.18 -14.76 22.75
N MET A 361 -7.73 -13.63 23.29
CA MET A 361 -8.19 -12.27 22.97
C MET A 361 -7.10 -11.42 22.31
N LEU A 362 -5.85 -11.85 22.40
CA LEU A 362 -4.68 -11.20 21.81
C LEU A 362 -3.63 -12.28 21.57
N VAL A 363 -3.04 -12.29 20.37
CA VAL A 363 -1.93 -13.19 19.98
C VAL A 363 -0.96 -12.39 19.12
N LEU A 364 0.26 -12.19 19.64
CA LEU A 364 1.32 -11.40 19.03
C LEU A 364 2.59 -12.25 18.86
N ASN A 365 3.24 -12.02 17.73
CA ASN A 365 4.51 -12.59 17.31
C ASN A 365 5.56 -11.47 17.32
N CYS A 366 6.01 -11.10 18.51
CA CYS A 366 6.78 -9.88 18.79
C CYS A 366 8.03 -9.76 17.90
N GLY A 367 8.11 -8.70 17.09
CA GLY A 367 9.25 -8.45 16.22
C GLY A 367 9.28 -9.30 14.95
N SER A 368 8.20 -10.04 14.64
CA SER A 368 8.06 -10.75 13.36
C SER A 368 7.88 -9.77 12.21
N ALA A 369 8.81 -9.77 11.26
CA ALA A 369 8.72 -8.94 10.07
C ALA A 369 7.60 -9.36 9.09
N ARG A 370 7.08 -10.59 9.23
CA ARG A 370 6.08 -11.16 8.32
C ARG A 370 4.66 -11.09 8.89
N ASN A 371 4.51 -11.26 10.20
CA ASN A 371 3.19 -11.38 10.83
C ASN A 371 3.27 -11.09 12.33
N GLU A 372 3.50 -9.84 12.73
CA GLU A 372 3.63 -9.43 14.14
C GLU A 372 2.32 -9.57 14.92
N ILE A 373 1.18 -9.44 14.22
CA ILE A 373 -0.16 -9.53 14.79
C ILE A 373 -0.84 -10.76 14.24
N GLU A 374 -1.06 -11.77 15.08
CA GLU A 374 -1.79 -12.97 14.68
C GLU A 374 -3.28 -12.87 15.00
N TYR A 375 -3.62 -12.29 16.15
CA TYR A 375 -5.01 -12.01 16.52
C TYR A 375 -5.14 -10.82 17.47
N LEU A 376 -6.10 -9.95 17.20
CA LEU A 376 -6.58 -8.91 18.13
C LEU A 376 -8.10 -9.02 18.24
N GLY A 377 -8.57 -9.43 19.41
CA GLY A 377 -9.99 -9.38 19.75
C GLY A 377 -10.49 -7.94 19.82
N LYS A 378 -11.81 -7.75 19.72
CA LYS A 378 -12.42 -6.41 19.78
C LYS A 378 -11.99 -5.66 21.05
N GLY A 379 -11.41 -4.47 20.88
CA GLY A 379 -10.94 -3.60 21.96
C GLY A 379 -9.54 -3.95 22.50
N TRP A 380 -8.84 -4.87 21.84
CA TRP A 380 -7.44 -5.20 22.11
C TRP A 380 -6.52 -4.55 21.08
N ASP A 381 -5.38 -4.07 21.54
CA ASP A 381 -4.29 -3.52 20.73
C ASP A 381 -3.00 -3.51 21.57
N PHE A 382 -1.89 -2.98 21.07
CA PHE A 382 -0.67 -2.81 21.84
C PHE A 382 0.18 -1.62 21.36
N GLU A 383 1.07 -1.16 22.24
CA GLU A 383 2.04 -0.12 21.97
C GLU A 383 3.41 -0.57 22.48
N LEU A 384 4.39 -0.73 21.59
CA LEU A 384 5.79 -0.89 21.98
C LEU A 384 6.34 0.49 22.37
N LEU A 385 6.54 0.71 23.67
CA LEU A 385 6.98 1.99 24.23
C LEU A 385 8.49 2.17 24.10
N LYS A 386 9.25 1.08 24.25
CA LYS A 386 10.71 1.06 24.14
C LYS A 386 11.19 -0.33 23.76
N GLY A 387 11.96 -0.43 22.68
CA GLY A 387 12.58 -1.66 22.19
C GLY A 387 12.75 -1.64 20.68
N TYR A 388 13.28 -2.73 20.13
CA TYR A 388 13.44 -2.95 18.69
C TYR A 388 13.11 -4.40 18.32
N ALA A 389 12.74 -4.63 17.07
CA ALA A 389 12.51 -5.98 16.54
C ALA A 389 13.84 -6.65 16.16
N PHE A 390 13.96 -7.94 16.45
CA PHE A 390 15.03 -8.80 15.98
C PHE A 390 14.43 -10.10 15.44
N ALA A 391 14.98 -10.61 14.34
CA ALA A 391 14.62 -11.92 13.80
C ALA A 391 15.82 -12.58 13.09
N GLY A 392 15.85 -13.92 13.06
CA GLY A 392 16.86 -14.70 12.37
C GLY A 392 17.56 -15.79 13.19
N TRP A 393 17.03 -16.18 14.35
CA TRP A 393 17.55 -17.37 15.06
C TRP A 393 17.26 -18.67 14.28
N SER A 394 18.01 -19.73 14.59
CA SER A 394 17.84 -21.05 13.96
C SER A 394 16.70 -21.90 14.55
N THR A 395 16.00 -21.37 15.55
CA THR A 395 14.87 -22.01 16.25
C THR A 395 13.54 -21.80 15.50
N GLU A 396 12.50 -22.55 15.86
CA GLU A 396 11.16 -22.41 15.28
C GLU A 396 10.59 -21.00 15.52
N VAL A 397 10.63 -20.53 16.77
CA VAL A 397 10.39 -19.12 17.11
C VAL A 397 11.71 -18.39 16.93
N ASN A 398 11.83 -17.65 15.83
CA ASN A 398 13.08 -17.02 15.40
C ASN A 398 13.09 -15.48 15.50
N HIS A 399 12.20 -14.90 16.30
CA HIS A 399 11.97 -13.45 16.37
C HIS A 399 11.67 -13.01 17.81
N CYS A 400 11.93 -11.74 18.11
CA CYS A 400 11.60 -11.09 19.38
C CYS A 400 11.53 -9.56 19.27
N TRP A 401 10.85 -8.91 20.21
CA TRP A 401 11.24 -7.57 20.63
C TRP A 401 12.36 -7.65 21.65
N ALA A 402 13.31 -6.71 21.59
CA ALA A 402 14.44 -6.65 22.48
C ALA A 402 14.81 -5.22 22.90
N ASP A 403 15.50 -5.07 24.03
CA ASP A 403 16.17 -3.83 24.43
C ASP A 403 17.40 -4.16 25.28
N SER A 404 18.48 -3.39 25.14
CA SER A 404 19.72 -3.62 25.90
C SER A 404 19.60 -3.30 27.39
N ASN A 405 18.58 -2.52 27.79
CA ASN A 405 18.36 -2.14 29.18
C ASN A 405 16.98 -2.57 29.67
N THR A 406 15.91 -2.05 29.08
CA THR A 406 14.54 -2.39 29.47
C THR A 406 13.60 -2.29 28.28
N LEU A 407 13.09 -3.43 27.85
CA LEU A 407 12.00 -3.55 26.89
C LEU A 407 10.72 -3.13 27.60
N GLN A 408 9.92 -2.25 26.99
CA GLN A 408 8.66 -1.76 27.55
C GLN A 408 7.57 -1.74 26.50
N LEU A 409 6.41 -2.29 26.83
CA LEU A 409 5.20 -2.25 26.01
C LEU A 409 3.95 -2.08 26.87
N SER A 410 2.87 -1.64 26.24
CA SER A 410 1.54 -1.54 26.82
C SER A 410 0.57 -2.32 25.97
N LEU A 411 -0.10 -3.32 26.51
CA LEU A 411 -1.25 -3.95 25.87
C LEU A 411 -2.48 -3.11 26.18
N ILE A 412 -3.27 -2.77 25.16
CA ILE A 412 -4.54 -2.08 25.28
C ILE A 412 -5.64 -3.14 25.35
N CYS A 413 -6.59 -2.98 26.25
CA CYS A 413 -7.64 -3.96 26.48
C CYS A 413 -8.95 -3.30 26.98
N PRO A 414 -10.09 -4.00 26.87
CA PRO A 414 -11.32 -3.57 27.52
C PRO A 414 -11.14 -3.43 29.04
N ARG A 415 -11.70 -2.36 29.63
CA ARG A 415 -11.59 -2.13 31.08
C ARG A 415 -12.26 -3.25 31.87
N GLY A 416 -11.59 -3.70 32.93
CA GLY A 416 -12.13 -4.70 33.85
C GLY A 416 -12.08 -6.14 33.33
N VAL A 417 -11.37 -6.39 32.22
CA VAL A 417 -11.15 -7.76 31.74
C VAL A 417 -10.19 -8.52 32.66
N SER A 418 -10.51 -9.77 32.96
CA SER A 418 -9.65 -10.70 33.68
C SER A 418 -9.28 -11.90 32.81
N GLY A 419 -8.11 -12.49 33.07
CA GLY A 419 -7.55 -13.53 32.23
C GLY A 419 -6.15 -13.93 32.63
N THR A 420 -5.46 -14.61 31.73
CA THR A 420 -4.05 -14.98 31.85
C THR A 420 -3.28 -14.36 30.70
N LEU A 421 -2.29 -13.54 31.02
CA LEU A 421 -1.30 -13.06 30.06
C LEU A 421 -0.18 -14.10 29.97
N LYS A 422 0.05 -14.63 28.78
CA LYS A 422 1.14 -15.56 28.48
C LYS A 422 2.23 -14.83 27.71
N LEU A 423 3.45 -14.88 28.21
CA LEU A 423 4.64 -14.33 27.56
C LEU A 423 5.56 -15.49 27.21
N TYR A 424 6.07 -15.53 25.98
CA TYR A 424 7.11 -16.47 25.58
C TYR A 424 8.42 -15.73 25.41
N ILE A 425 9.45 -16.23 26.08
CA ILE A 425 10.83 -15.75 25.95
C ILE A 425 11.69 -16.88 25.42
N ILE A 426 12.66 -16.57 24.55
CA ILE A 426 13.60 -17.55 24.02
C ILE A 426 14.94 -16.85 23.74
N ASP A 427 16.03 -17.53 24.08
CA ASP A 427 17.40 -17.10 23.82
C ASP A 427 18.02 -17.99 22.71
N GLY A 428 17.45 -17.91 21.51
CA GLY A 428 17.72 -18.86 20.43
C GLY A 428 19.15 -18.83 19.86
N ASP A 429 19.93 -17.79 20.17
CA ASP A 429 21.31 -17.57 19.74
C ASP A 429 22.32 -17.59 20.91
N ASN A 430 21.86 -17.85 22.15
CA ASN A 430 22.68 -17.81 23.36
C ASN A 430 23.49 -16.48 23.49
N PHE A 431 22.84 -15.35 23.19
CA PHE A 431 23.51 -14.08 22.95
C PHE A 431 24.40 -13.65 24.12
N ASN A 432 25.68 -13.42 23.82
CA ASN A 432 26.73 -13.08 24.79
C ASN A 432 26.81 -14.05 25.99
N GLY A 433 26.62 -15.35 25.74
CA GLY A 433 26.69 -16.41 26.74
C GLY A 433 25.45 -16.49 27.62
N GLY A 434 24.28 -16.20 27.05
CA GLY A 434 22.99 -16.34 27.72
C GLY A 434 22.36 -15.02 28.14
N ARG A 435 21.03 -14.93 28.05
CA ARG A 435 20.22 -13.81 28.56
C ARG A 435 19.80 -14.04 30.02
N TYR A 436 19.72 -12.95 30.78
CA TYR A 436 19.18 -12.93 32.14
C TYR A 436 18.37 -11.64 32.31
N GLU A 437 17.07 -11.78 32.59
CA GLU A 437 16.14 -10.65 32.62
C GLU A 437 15.10 -10.79 33.75
N SER A 438 14.54 -9.68 34.21
CA SER A 438 13.35 -9.67 35.05
C SER A 438 12.15 -9.16 34.29
N ILE A 439 10.99 -9.80 34.48
CA ILE A 439 9.73 -9.40 33.85
C ILE A 439 8.81 -8.81 34.91
N SER A 440 8.13 -7.72 34.55
CA SER A 440 7.06 -7.11 35.31
C SER A 440 5.83 -6.89 34.45
N VAL A 441 4.65 -7.08 35.03
CA VAL A 441 3.35 -6.96 34.37
C VAL A 441 2.40 -6.20 35.30
N ALA A 442 1.67 -5.23 34.75
CA ALA A 442 0.76 -4.36 35.50
C ALA A 442 1.43 -3.73 36.75
N GLY A 443 2.72 -3.37 36.64
CA GLY A 443 3.51 -2.79 37.73
C GLY A 443 3.98 -3.79 38.80
N LYS A 444 3.72 -5.09 38.65
CA LYS A 444 4.16 -6.14 39.58
C LYS A 444 5.29 -6.95 38.99
N THR A 445 6.33 -7.25 39.78
CA THR A 445 7.41 -8.17 39.37
C THR A 445 6.87 -9.59 39.27
N VAL A 446 7.03 -10.21 38.10
CA VAL A 446 6.62 -11.60 37.82
C VAL A 446 7.74 -12.57 38.22
N GLY A 447 8.99 -12.21 37.92
CA GLY A 447 10.14 -13.03 38.27
C GLY A 447 11.39 -12.65 37.48
N GLU A 448 12.45 -13.41 37.72
CA GLU A 448 13.71 -13.32 36.98
C GLU A 448 13.97 -14.63 36.24
N PHE A 449 14.48 -14.53 35.01
CA PHE A 449 14.56 -15.62 34.06
C PHE A 449 15.93 -15.65 33.41
N LYS A 450 16.55 -16.83 33.42
CA LYS A 450 17.81 -17.17 32.75
C LYS A 450 17.69 -18.59 32.17
N ASP A 451 18.67 -19.01 31.39
CA ASP A 451 18.78 -20.38 30.85
C ASP A 451 17.55 -20.80 30.02
N PHE A 452 17.00 -19.89 29.22
CA PHE A 452 15.81 -20.08 28.38
C PHE A 452 16.14 -20.23 26.88
N GLN A 453 17.27 -20.85 26.53
CA GLN A 453 17.69 -21.06 25.13
C GLN A 453 16.73 -21.96 24.34
N SER A 454 16.06 -22.90 25.01
CA SER A 454 14.99 -23.73 24.42
C SER A 454 13.61 -23.06 24.45
N GLY A 455 13.54 -21.82 24.95
CA GLY A 455 12.33 -21.06 25.14
C GLY A 455 11.54 -21.42 26.39
N ARG A 456 10.73 -20.47 26.86
CA ARG A 456 9.95 -20.57 28.09
C ARG A 456 8.67 -19.74 28.02
N TRP A 457 7.54 -20.39 28.32
CA TRP A 457 6.29 -19.70 28.60
C TRP A 457 6.23 -19.23 30.05
N ILE A 458 5.70 -18.03 30.24
CA ILE A 458 5.45 -17.39 31.52
C ILE A 458 3.99 -16.99 31.54
N GLU A 459 3.24 -17.52 32.49
CA GLU A 459 1.81 -17.22 32.64
C GLU A 459 1.60 -16.30 33.83
N VAL A 460 0.88 -15.19 33.60
CA VAL A 460 0.64 -14.14 34.57
C VAL A 460 -0.87 -13.94 34.71
N PRO A 461 -1.46 -14.23 35.89
CA PRO A 461 -2.86 -13.93 36.15
C PRO A 461 -3.10 -12.41 36.11
N ILE A 462 -4.13 -11.99 35.39
CA ILE A 462 -4.56 -10.60 35.24
C ILE A 462 -5.96 -10.45 35.85
N SER A 463 -6.07 -9.60 36.85
CA SER A 463 -7.35 -9.27 37.48
C SER A 463 -8.04 -8.09 36.78
N ALA A 464 -9.33 -7.91 37.04
CA ALA A 464 -10.08 -6.74 36.57
C ALA A 464 -9.49 -5.41 37.09
N ALA A 465 -8.82 -5.43 38.25
CA ALA A 465 -8.15 -4.25 38.80
C ALA A 465 -6.90 -3.89 37.99
N ASP A 466 -6.15 -4.90 37.51
CA ASP A 466 -4.95 -4.70 36.69
C ASP A 466 -5.29 -4.07 35.32
N THR A 467 -6.53 -4.23 34.84
CA THR A 467 -7.02 -3.68 33.56
C THR A 467 -7.97 -2.49 33.74
N ALA A 468 -8.09 -1.91 34.93
CA ALA A 468 -9.01 -0.81 35.21
C ALA A 468 -8.77 0.44 34.34
N SER A 469 -7.51 0.68 33.95
CA SER A 469 -7.11 1.78 33.07
C SER A 469 -7.42 1.52 31.58
N GLY A 470 -7.70 0.25 31.22
CA GLY A 470 -7.75 -0.22 29.84
C GLY A 470 -6.37 -0.55 29.25
N LYS A 471 -5.34 -0.66 30.10
CA LYS A 471 -3.97 -1.00 29.69
C LYS A 471 -3.31 -1.99 30.66
N ILE A 472 -2.52 -2.91 30.11
CA ILE A 472 -1.61 -3.80 30.85
C ILE A 472 -0.18 -3.42 30.45
N THR A 473 0.59 -2.88 31.37
CA THR A 473 2.01 -2.59 31.13
C THR A 473 2.83 -3.88 31.25
N VAL A 474 3.78 -4.10 30.34
CA VAL A 474 4.74 -5.20 30.40
C VAL A 474 6.14 -4.62 30.21
N ALA A 475 7.07 -5.01 31.07
CA ALA A 475 8.47 -4.64 30.93
C ALA A 475 9.40 -5.81 31.22
N ALA A 476 10.39 -6.00 30.37
CA ALA A 476 11.49 -6.95 30.58
C ALA A 476 12.79 -6.17 30.75
N LYS A 477 13.40 -6.24 31.93
CA LYS A 477 14.65 -5.55 32.28
C LYS A 477 15.81 -6.51 32.16
N ASN A 478 16.83 -6.12 31.40
CA ASN A 478 18.06 -6.87 31.30
C ASN A 478 18.84 -6.79 32.63
N LEU A 479 19.17 -7.95 33.20
CA LEU A 479 19.96 -8.08 34.42
C LEU A 479 21.43 -8.44 34.13
N LYS A 480 21.78 -8.71 32.87
CA LYS A 480 23.14 -8.98 32.42
C LYS A 480 23.65 -7.84 31.54
N PRO A 481 24.52 -6.95 32.04
CA PRO A 481 24.95 -5.74 31.31
C PRO A 481 25.53 -5.98 29.91
N THR A 482 26.06 -7.18 29.66
CA THR A 482 26.64 -7.57 28.36
C THR A 482 25.61 -8.14 27.37
N SER A 483 24.32 -8.23 27.70
CA SER A 483 23.29 -8.85 26.86
C SER A 483 22.10 -7.90 26.60
N ASN A 484 20.92 -8.46 26.30
CA ASN A 484 19.65 -7.73 26.15
C ASN A 484 18.49 -8.56 26.74
N ALA A 485 17.36 -7.89 26.98
CA ALA A 485 16.10 -8.55 27.37
C ALA A 485 15.20 -8.76 26.14
N VAL A 486 14.38 -9.80 26.13
CA VAL A 486 13.59 -10.24 24.97
C VAL A 486 12.20 -10.74 25.34
N ILE A 487 11.22 -10.47 24.48
CA ILE A 487 9.91 -11.15 24.46
C ILE A 487 9.60 -11.55 23.02
N SER A 488 9.26 -12.81 22.79
CA SER A 488 9.04 -13.39 21.46
C SER A 488 7.58 -13.58 21.11
N LEU A 489 6.74 -14.03 22.05
CA LEU A 489 5.30 -14.17 21.82
C LEU A 489 4.53 -13.58 22.99
N ILE A 490 3.36 -13.00 22.71
CA ILE A 490 2.44 -12.54 23.74
C ILE A 490 1.06 -13.07 23.41
N ARG A 491 0.39 -13.67 24.41
CA ARG A 491 -1.00 -14.08 24.29
C ARG A 491 -1.80 -13.62 25.49
N PHE A 492 -3.05 -13.23 25.31
CA PHE A 492 -3.98 -13.06 26.42
C PHE A 492 -5.14 -14.03 26.27
N VAL A 493 -5.42 -14.80 27.32
CA VAL A 493 -6.54 -15.75 27.38
C VAL A 493 -7.53 -15.24 28.42
N LYS A 494 -8.76 -14.97 28.03
CA LYS A 494 -9.82 -14.55 28.95
C LYS A 494 -10.28 -15.74 29.79
N ILE A 495 -10.57 -15.51 31.07
CA ILE A 495 -11.28 -16.51 31.89
C ILE A 495 -12.71 -16.63 31.36
N ALA A 496 -13.13 -17.84 30.98
CA ALA A 496 -14.53 -18.12 30.68
C ALA A 496 -15.36 -17.84 31.95
N LEU A 497 -16.42 -17.03 31.81
CA LEU A 497 -17.39 -16.79 32.87
C LEU A 497 -18.28 -18.02 33.06
#